data_AF-A0A9P0GSM0-F1
#
_entry.id   AF-A0A9P0GSM0-F1
#
_cell.length_a   1.000
_cell.length_b   1.000
_cell.length_c   1.000
_cell.angle_alpha   90.00
_cell.angle_beta   90.00
_cell.angle_gamma   90.00
#
_symmetry.space_group_name_H-M   'P 1'
#
loop_
_entity.id
_entity.type
_entity.pdbx_description
1 polymer ?
#
loop_
_entity_poly.entity_id
_entity_poly.type
_entity_poly.pdbx_seq_one_letter_code
_entity_poly.pdbx_strand_id
1 'polypeptide(L)'
;MIHLNRMDVDNVEGGVNASLDIEQSLLQQFSCMGTTDKDELIQQLQKLLGSPTQLNHSTAAFFLDMNNWNLQAAICSYLDIETPNVLPSMSLLSDPDTSETENIEPNTRFQKSWHISNSGNDTWPVGCYIQCSDGDSFGGERVQLPPLQPGHGIHVAIVMNSPTVPGIYQSKWRACTPSGSYFGDAMWTILTVVEQGTIELTEQLSHFNELGAIPPLEPQVTNPFFPFTLPKENKDSAPPDGMC
;
A
#
# COMPACT_ATOMS: atom_id res chain seq x y z
N MET A 1 -63.34 15.97 77.55
CA MET A 1 -63.04 14.55 77.34
C MET A 1 -64.24 13.90 76.67
N ILE A 2 -64.24 13.73 75.34
CA ILE A 2 -64.87 12.60 74.61
C ILE A 2 -64.13 12.44 73.27
N HIS A 3 -63.79 11.19 72.96
CA HIS A 3 -63.02 10.71 71.81
C HIS A 3 -63.96 10.22 70.69
N LEU A 4 -63.58 10.53 69.44
CA LEU A 4 -63.91 9.98 68.09
C LEU A 4 -64.89 8.81 67.86
N ASN A 5 -65.65 8.90 66.75
CA ASN A 5 -65.56 8.00 65.56
C ASN A 5 -66.36 8.59 64.37
N ARG A 6 -65.72 8.93 63.24
CA ARG A 6 -65.54 8.16 61.97
C ARG A 6 -66.78 8.16 61.06
N MET A 7 -66.67 8.81 59.90
CA MET A 7 -67.56 8.68 58.73
C MET A 7 -66.68 8.42 57.50
N ASP A 8 -66.97 7.31 56.83
CA ASP A 8 -66.39 6.89 55.55
C ASP A 8 -66.82 7.82 54.41
N VAL A 9 -65.88 8.09 53.49
CA VAL A 9 -66.10 8.80 52.22
C VAL A 9 -65.99 7.76 51.12
N ASP A 10 -67.12 7.43 50.51
CA ASP A 10 -67.19 6.65 49.27
C ASP A 10 -67.43 7.56 48.06
N ASN A 11 -66.53 7.40 47.10
CA ASN A 11 -66.81 7.25 45.67
C ASN A 11 -67.20 8.47 44.81
N VAL A 12 -66.18 9.04 44.16
CA VAL A 12 -66.30 9.72 42.86
C VAL A 12 -65.28 9.09 41.90
N GLU A 13 -65.65 7.99 41.24
CA GLU A 13 -64.79 7.24 40.32
C GLU A 13 -65.27 7.34 38.85
N GLY A 14 -65.46 8.57 38.34
CA GLY A 14 -66.06 8.79 37.01
C GLY A 14 -65.30 9.67 36.02
N GLY A 15 -64.09 10.16 36.33
CA GLY A 15 -63.44 11.23 35.54
C GLY A 15 -62.07 10.93 34.95
N VAL A 16 -61.39 9.84 35.34
CA VAL A 16 -59.95 9.67 35.07
C VAL A 16 -59.65 8.72 33.91
N ASN A 17 -60.54 7.78 33.60
CA ASN A 17 -60.28 6.76 32.57
C ASN A 17 -60.48 7.28 31.13
N ALA A 18 -61.43 8.19 30.90
CA ALA A 18 -61.65 8.73 29.56
C ALA A 18 -60.47 9.61 29.06
N SER A 19 -59.78 10.31 29.96
CA SER A 19 -58.63 11.15 29.61
C SER A 19 -57.41 10.31 29.23
N LEU A 20 -57.13 9.22 29.95
CA LEU A 20 -56.00 8.34 29.64
C LEU A 20 -56.20 7.54 28.35
N ASP A 21 -57.43 7.10 28.05
CA ASP A 21 -57.72 6.41 26.78
C ASP A 21 -57.61 7.34 25.57
N ILE A 22 -58.00 8.62 25.72
CA ILE A 22 -57.86 9.62 24.65
C ILE A 22 -56.39 9.99 24.46
N GLU A 23 -55.60 10.17 25.52
CA GLU A 23 -54.16 10.43 25.41
C GLU A 23 -53.39 9.24 24.86
N GLN A 24 -53.70 8.00 25.24
CA GLN A 24 -53.13 6.78 24.66
C GLN A 24 -53.52 6.62 23.18
N SER A 25 -54.78 6.90 22.82
CA SER A 25 -55.24 6.85 21.43
C SER A 25 -54.62 7.96 20.58
N LEU A 26 -54.42 9.17 21.13
CA LEU A 26 -53.68 10.24 20.47
C LEU A 26 -52.19 9.88 20.35
N LEU A 27 -51.54 9.37 21.39
CA LEU A 27 -50.14 8.91 21.37
C LEU A 27 -49.94 7.78 20.36
N GLN A 28 -50.92 6.89 20.21
CA GLN A 28 -50.94 5.82 19.22
C GLN A 28 -51.26 6.34 17.80
N GLN A 29 -52.11 7.36 17.65
CA GLN A 29 -52.32 8.07 16.38
C GLN A 29 -51.11 8.93 15.97
N PHE A 30 -50.39 9.53 16.92
CA PHE A 30 -49.12 10.22 16.70
C PHE A 30 -47.98 9.22 16.42
N SER A 31 -48.07 8.00 16.96
CA SER A 31 -47.20 6.87 16.57
C SER A 31 -47.43 6.44 15.11
N CYS A 32 -48.62 6.68 14.55
CA CYS A 32 -48.93 6.43 13.13
C CYS A 32 -48.73 7.64 12.19
N MET A 33 -48.38 8.83 12.71
CA MET A 33 -48.06 10.03 11.90
C MET A 33 -46.58 10.19 11.57
N GLY A 34 -45.77 9.15 11.79
CA GLY A 34 -44.36 9.14 11.41
C GLY A 34 -44.05 8.38 10.11
N THR A 35 -45.03 7.82 9.40
CA THR A 35 -44.71 6.92 8.27
C THR A 35 -44.31 7.67 7.00
N THR A 36 -44.87 8.86 6.75
CA THR A 36 -44.55 9.63 5.54
C THR A 36 -43.20 10.33 5.66
N ASP A 37 -42.91 10.98 6.79
CA ASP A 37 -41.63 11.68 7.01
C ASP A 37 -40.46 10.68 7.08
N LYS A 38 -40.64 9.53 7.75
CA LYS A 38 -39.61 8.50 7.85
C LYS A 38 -39.30 7.82 6.52
N ASP A 39 -40.33 7.49 5.73
CA ASP A 39 -40.12 6.91 4.39
C ASP A 39 -39.47 7.93 3.44
N GLU A 40 -39.87 9.21 3.51
CA GLU A 40 -39.23 10.28 2.74
C GLU A 40 -37.76 10.48 3.14
N LEU A 41 -37.42 10.44 4.44
CA LEU A 41 -36.04 10.50 4.91
C LEU A 41 -35.22 9.30 4.45
N ILE A 42 -35.79 8.10 4.44
CA ILE A 42 -35.16 6.89 3.91
C ILE A 42 -34.90 7.05 2.41
N GLN A 43 -35.90 7.48 1.64
CA GLN A 43 -35.77 7.72 0.20
C GLN A 43 -34.74 8.81 -0.10
N GLN A 44 -34.67 9.88 0.70
CA GLN A 44 -33.67 10.94 0.55
C GLN A 44 -32.26 10.43 0.86
N LEU A 45 -32.09 9.65 1.94
CA LEU A 45 -30.81 9.02 2.27
C LEU A 45 -30.33 8.11 1.13
N GLN A 46 -31.22 7.27 0.61
CA GLN A 46 -30.95 6.38 -0.52
C GLN A 46 -30.62 7.15 -1.81
N LYS A 47 -31.33 8.25 -2.09
CA LYS A 47 -31.10 9.09 -3.26
C LYS A 47 -29.76 9.83 -3.21
N LEU A 48 -29.34 10.26 -2.02
CA LEU A 48 -28.09 10.98 -1.81
C LEU A 48 -26.87 10.06 -1.86
N LEU A 49 -27.03 8.79 -1.48
CA LEU A 49 -25.92 7.82 -1.37
C LEU A 49 -25.91 6.76 -2.50
N GLY A 50 -26.97 6.66 -3.31
CA GLY A 50 -27.23 5.59 -4.27
C GLY A 50 -26.40 5.56 -5.55
N SER A 51 -25.17 6.10 -5.56
CA SER A 51 -24.24 5.92 -6.68
C SER A 51 -22.81 5.85 -6.12
N PRO A 52 -22.23 4.65 -5.87
CA PRO A 52 -22.33 3.40 -6.64
C PRO A 52 -22.83 2.15 -5.89
N THR A 53 -23.16 2.24 -4.60
CA THR A 53 -23.65 1.11 -3.77
C THR A 53 -25.12 1.33 -3.48
N GLN A 54 -25.99 0.45 -3.97
CA GLN A 54 -27.42 0.57 -3.73
C GLN A 54 -27.71 0.37 -2.23
N LEU A 55 -27.93 1.47 -1.51
CA LEU A 55 -28.18 1.45 -0.08
C LEU A 55 -29.58 0.85 0.18
N ASN A 56 -29.63 -0.34 0.80
CA ASN A 56 -30.88 -1.06 1.07
C ASN A 56 -31.80 -0.27 2.01
N HIS A 57 -33.12 -0.40 1.84
CA HIS A 57 -34.12 0.30 2.67
C HIS A 57 -33.92 0.00 4.17
N SER A 58 -33.68 -1.26 4.51
CA SER A 58 -33.42 -1.68 5.89
C SER A 58 -32.15 -1.07 6.48
N THR A 59 -31.11 -0.87 5.66
CA THR A 59 -29.85 -0.26 6.07
C THR A 59 -30.01 1.25 6.25
N ALA A 60 -30.73 1.93 5.34
CA ALA A 60 -31.07 3.34 5.47
C ALA A 60 -31.91 3.62 6.73
N ALA A 61 -32.93 2.80 6.98
CA ALA A 61 -33.77 2.89 8.17
C ALA A 61 -32.95 2.68 9.46
N PHE A 62 -32.00 1.74 9.46
CA PHE A 62 -31.11 1.50 10.60
C PHE A 62 -30.23 2.72 10.92
N PHE A 63 -29.60 3.32 9.90
CA PHE A 63 -28.75 4.50 10.09
C PHE A 63 -29.53 5.74 10.54
N LEU A 64 -30.74 5.92 10.02
CA LEU A 64 -31.64 6.97 10.48
C LEU A 64 -32.08 6.72 11.92
N ASP A 65 -32.47 5.50 12.26
CA ASP A 65 -32.89 5.14 13.61
C ASP A 65 -31.76 5.36 14.64
N MET A 66 -30.53 4.93 14.30
CA MET A 66 -29.32 5.16 15.11
C MET A 66 -29.01 6.64 15.33
N ASN A 67 -29.46 7.51 14.41
CA ASN A 67 -29.23 8.95 14.44
C ASN A 67 -30.51 9.75 14.79
N ASN A 68 -31.47 9.15 15.51
CA ASN A 68 -32.73 9.78 15.90
C ASN A 68 -33.51 10.41 14.72
N TRP A 69 -33.50 9.74 13.57
CA TRP A 69 -34.11 10.17 12.31
C TRP A 69 -33.54 11.49 11.74
N ASN A 70 -32.33 11.88 12.15
CA ASN A 70 -31.63 13.01 11.57
C ASN A 70 -30.89 12.57 10.29
N LEU A 71 -31.37 13.03 9.14
CA LEU A 71 -30.80 12.69 7.82
C LEU A 71 -29.31 13.05 7.72
N GLN A 72 -28.93 14.25 8.16
CA GLN A 72 -27.55 14.71 8.05
C GLN A 72 -26.61 13.86 8.92
N ALA A 73 -27.00 13.56 10.15
CA ALA A 73 -26.21 12.72 11.06
C ALA A 73 -26.13 11.27 10.56
N ALA A 74 -27.20 10.76 9.94
CA ALA A 74 -27.22 9.45 9.30
C ALA A 74 -26.30 9.40 8.07
N ILE A 75 -26.28 10.44 7.23
CA ILE A 75 -25.36 10.56 6.09
C ILE A 75 -23.91 10.58 6.58
N CYS A 76 -23.58 11.40 7.58
CA CYS A 76 -22.24 11.43 8.14
C CYS A 76 -21.85 10.07 8.71
N SER A 77 -22.70 9.47 9.54
CA SER A 77 -22.44 8.13 10.12
C SER A 77 -22.25 7.06 9.05
N TYR A 78 -23.07 7.08 8.01
CA TYR A 78 -22.96 6.14 6.90
C TYR A 78 -21.67 6.36 6.11
N LEU A 79 -21.29 7.61 5.82
CA LEU A 79 -20.03 7.92 5.16
C LEU A 79 -18.83 7.57 6.04
N ASP A 80 -18.88 7.79 7.35
CA ASP A 80 -17.81 7.36 8.27
C ASP A 80 -17.62 5.83 8.28
N ILE A 81 -18.68 5.08 8.01
CA ILE A 81 -18.68 3.60 8.00
C ILE A 81 -18.38 3.03 6.62
N GLU A 82 -18.87 3.65 5.54
CA GLU A 82 -18.68 3.20 4.15
C GLU A 82 -17.44 3.82 3.48
N THR A 83 -16.91 4.93 4.01
CA THR A 83 -15.52 5.36 3.80
C THR A 83 -14.71 5.02 5.05
N PRO A 84 -14.46 3.73 5.34
CA PRO A 84 -13.33 3.45 6.20
C PRO A 84 -12.15 4.12 5.52
N ASN A 85 -11.35 4.88 6.29
CA ASN A 85 -10.12 5.50 5.81
C ASN A 85 -9.08 4.38 5.56
N VAL A 86 -9.43 3.47 4.64
CA VAL A 86 -8.63 2.35 4.19
C VAL A 86 -7.55 3.01 3.38
N LEU A 87 -6.38 3.07 4.00
CA LEU A 87 -5.21 3.55 3.31
C LEU A 87 -4.98 2.64 2.10
N PRO A 88 -4.59 3.22 0.94
CA PRO A 88 -4.20 2.42 -0.20
C PRO A 88 -3.06 1.47 0.20
N SER A 89 -2.93 0.35 -0.49
CA SER A 89 -1.85 -0.60 -0.22
C SER A 89 -0.81 -0.54 -1.33
N MET A 90 0.46 -0.59 -0.94
CA MET A 90 1.59 -0.60 -1.87
C MET A 90 2.59 -1.63 -1.38
N SER A 91 3.12 -2.41 -2.32
CA SER A 91 4.19 -3.37 -2.05
C SER A 91 5.41 -3.09 -2.91
N LEU A 92 6.59 -3.27 -2.33
CA LEU A 92 7.85 -3.22 -3.05
C LEU A 92 8.06 -4.56 -3.76
N LEU A 93 8.03 -4.59 -5.10
CA LEU A 93 8.17 -5.82 -5.88
C LEU A 93 9.64 -6.23 -6.05
N SER A 94 10.54 -5.26 -6.10
CA SER A 94 11.98 -5.51 -6.17
C SER A 94 12.72 -4.36 -5.52
N ASP A 95 13.70 -4.71 -4.71
CA ASP A 95 14.72 -3.78 -4.27
C ASP A 95 15.41 -3.18 -5.50
N PRO A 96 15.79 -1.90 -5.45
CA PRO A 96 16.50 -1.25 -6.53
C PRO A 96 17.78 -2.06 -6.77
N ASP A 97 17.95 -2.56 -8.00
CA ASP A 97 19.01 -3.45 -8.49
C ASP A 97 20.11 -3.73 -7.44
N THR A 98 20.07 -4.93 -6.85
CA THR A 98 20.93 -5.38 -5.72
C THR A 98 22.43 -5.39 -6.05
N SER A 99 22.85 -4.88 -7.21
CA SER A 99 24.25 -4.67 -7.58
C SER A 99 24.88 -3.43 -6.92
N GLU A 100 24.09 -2.52 -6.34
CA GLU A 100 24.56 -1.21 -5.87
C GLU A 100 24.46 -1.06 -4.36
N THR A 101 25.40 -1.67 -3.63
CA THR A 101 26.01 -0.92 -2.51
C THR A 101 26.89 0.11 -3.19
N GLU A 102 26.25 1.18 -3.69
CA GLU A 102 26.87 2.18 -4.54
C GLU A 102 27.87 2.94 -3.66
N ASN A 103 29.14 2.54 -3.75
CA ASN A 103 30.22 3.41 -3.35
C ASN A 103 30.15 4.59 -4.32
N ILE A 104 29.78 5.76 -3.85
CA ILE A 104 29.67 6.96 -4.68
C ILE A 104 30.66 7.99 -4.15
N GLU A 105 31.29 8.73 -5.05
CA GLU A 105 32.09 9.87 -4.66
C GLU A 105 31.22 10.99 -4.06
N PRO A 106 31.80 11.91 -3.28
CA PRO A 106 31.06 13.04 -2.73
C PRO A 106 30.55 14.01 -3.81
N ASN A 107 29.36 14.60 -3.61
CA ASN A 107 28.70 15.55 -4.52
C ASN A 107 28.29 15.00 -5.89
N THR A 108 28.15 13.69 -6.01
CA THR A 108 27.76 13.02 -7.24
C THR A 108 26.25 12.91 -7.32
N ARG A 109 25.71 13.19 -8.50
CA ARG A 109 24.28 13.03 -8.79
C ARG A 109 24.01 11.59 -9.23
N PHE A 110 23.10 10.91 -8.55
CA PHE A 110 22.70 9.53 -8.85
C PHE A 110 21.17 9.42 -8.88
N GLN A 111 20.63 8.29 -9.34
CA GLN A 111 19.19 8.08 -9.44
C GLN A 111 18.82 6.73 -8.85
N LYS A 112 17.97 6.74 -7.82
CA LYS A 112 17.43 5.49 -7.26
C LYS A 112 16.06 5.20 -7.85
N SER A 113 15.85 3.96 -8.31
CA SER A 113 14.60 3.53 -8.94
C SER A 113 14.04 2.29 -8.26
N TRP A 114 12.82 2.40 -7.72
CA TRP A 114 12.10 1.29 -7.09
C TRP A 114 10.98 0.78 -7.98
N HIS A 115 10.77 -0.53 -8.00
CA HIS A 115 9.58 -1.13 -8.62
C HIS A 115 8.53 -1.38 -7.54
N ILE A 116 7.44 -0.62 -7.59
CA ILE A 116 6.33 -0.70 -6.63
C ILE A 116 5.07 -1.18 -7.31
N SER A 117 4.16 -1.80 -6.56
CA SER A 117 2.85 -2.21 -7.06
C SER A 117 1.72 -1.87 -6.11
N ASN A 118 0.52 -1.71 -6.67
CA ASN A 118 -0.69 -1.63 -5.87
C ASN A 118 -1.13 -3.05 -5.46
N SER A 119 -0.86 -3.41 -4.21
CA SER A 119 -1.25 -4.69 -3.60
C SER A 119 -2.63 -4.64 -2.93
N GLY A 120 -3.35 -3.53 -3.05
CA GLY A 120 -4.70 -3.35 -2.50
C GLY A 120 -5.81 -3.77 -3.45
N ASN A 121 -7.05 -3.59 -3.00
CA ASN A 121 -8.25 -3.93 -3.77
C ASN A 121 -8.80 -2.75 -4.59
N ASP A 122 -8.38 -1.53 -4.26
CA ASP A 122 -8.84 -0.29 -4.89
C ASP A 122 -7.71 0.45 -5.60
N THR A 123 -8.06 1.23 -6.61
CA THR A 123 -7.10 2.09 -7.32
C THR A 123 -6.58 3.18 -6.39
N TRP A 124 -5.28 3.50 -6.44
CA TRP A 124 -4.73 4.58 -5.62
C TRP A 124 -5.42 5.91 -5.91
N PRO A 125 -5.74 6.71 -4.87
CA PRO A 125 -6.41 8.00 -5.07
C PRO A 125 -5.51 8.99 -5.82
N VAL A 126 -6.15 9.91 -6.54
CA VAL A 126 -5.45 10.98 -7.27
C VAL A 126 -4.71 11.88 -6.29
N GLY A 127 -3.44 12.17 -6.58
CA GLY A 127 -2.59 13.04 -5.75
C GLY A 127 -1.77 12.30 -4.70
N CYS A 128 -1.71 10.96 -4.76
CA CYS A 128 -0.70 10.20 -4.03
C CYS A 128 0.71 10.61 -4.48
N TYR A 129 1.68 10.48 -3.58
CA TYR A 129 3.07 10.85 -3.86
C TYR A 129 4.04 10.09 -2.97
N ILE A 130 5.32 10.09 -3.32
CA ILE A 130 6.42 9.57 -2.51
C ILE A 130 7.22 10.73 -1.95
N GLN A 131 7.61 10.64 -0.67
CA GLN A 131 8.51 11.59 -0.03
C GLN A 131 9.47 10.90 0.94
N CYS A 132 10.57 11.58 1.25
CA CYS A 132 11.46 11.17 2.33
C CYS A 132 10.73 11.33 3.67
N SER A 133 10.75 10.28 4.46
CA SER A 133 10.07 10.19 5.76
C SER A 133 11.03 10.12 6.93
N ASP A 134 12.27 9.69 6.71
CA ASP A 134 13.32 9.58 7.71
C ASP A 134 14.71 9.49 7.04
N GLY A 135 15.77 9.85 7.77
CA GLY A 135 17.14 9.89 7.26
C GLY A 135 17.46 11.10 6.37
N ASP A 136 18.49 10.96 5.54
CA ASP A 136 18.90 12.04 4.63
C ASP A 136 18.11 11.95 3.32
N SER A 137 17.50 13.06 2.89
CA SER A 137 16.79 13.10 1.60
C SER A 137 17.71 13.08 0.39
N PHE A 138 19.01 13.34 0.57
CA PHE A 138 19.99 13.49 -0.50
C PHE A 138 19.58 14.54 -1.54
N GLY A 139 18.83 15.56 -1.12
CA GLY A 139 18.26 16.57 -2.03
C GLY A 139 17.15 16.04 -2.95
N GLY A 140 16.67 14.82 -2.73
CA GLY A 140 15.59 14.21 -3.49
C GLY A 140 14.25 14.93 -3.26
N GLU A 141 13.57 15.26 -4.35
CA GLU A 141 12.25 15.88 -4.31
C GLU A 141 11.12 14.84 -4.21
N ARG A 142 9.93 15.31 -3.82
CA ARG A 142 8.73 14.47 -3.82
C ARG A 142 8.33 14.10 -5.26
N VAL A 143 7.90 12.86 -5.46
CA VAL A 143 7.45 12.37 -6.78
C VAL A 143 5.97 12.03 -6.72
N GLN A 144 5.19 12.55 -7.67
CA GLN A 144 3.76 12.25 -7.77
C GLN A 144 3.56 10.82 -8.29
N LEU A 145 2.60 10.11 -7.72
CA LEU A 145 2.19 8.79 -8.16
C LEU A 145 0.92 8.88 -9.02
N PRO A 146 0.86 8.17 -10.14
CA PRO A 146 -0.38 8.05 -10.89
C PRO A 146 -1.40 7.21 -10.11
N PRO A 147 -2.71 7.37 -10.38
CA PRO A 147 -3.74 6.45 -9.89
C PRO A 147 -3.48 5.04 -10.44
N LEU A 148 -2.91 4.16 -9.61
CA LEU A 148 -2.50 2.84 -10.01
C LEU A 148 -3.58 1.82 -9.68
N GLN A 149 -4.00 1.02 -10.67
CA GLN A 149 -5.01 -0.02 -10.47
C GLN A 149 -4.47 -1.19 -9.62
N PRO A 150 -5.34 -1.91 -8.91
CA PRO A 150 -4.98 -3.15 -8.22
C PRO A 150 -4.17 -4.11 -9.09
N GLY A 151 -3.13 -4.71 -8.52
CA GLY A 151 -2.26 -5.67 -9.18
C GLY A 151 -1.28 -5.10 -10.22
N HIS A 152 -1.34 -3.80 -10.53
CA HIS A 152 -0.39 -3.17 -11.46
C HIS A 152 0.86 -2.66 -10.74
N GLY A 153 1.99 -2.70 -11.45
CA GLY A 153 3.29 -2.22 -10.97
C GLY A 153 3.85 -1.08 -11.82
N ILE A 154 4.63 -0.20 -11.19
CA ILE A 154 5.33 0.93 -11.84
C ILE A 154 6.75 1.08 -11.28
N HIS A 155 7.64 1.63 -12.10
CA HIS A 155 8.94 2.09 -11.63
C HIS A 155 8.86 3.55 -11.22
N VAL A 156 9.39 3.88 -10.05
CA VAL A 156 9.53 5.25 -9.58
C VAL A 156 10.99 5.56 -9.36
N ALA A 157 11.48 6.59 -10.05
CA ALA A 157 12.85 7.06 -9.98
C ALA A 157 12.92 8.41 -9.26
N ILE A 158 13.89 8.54 -8.35
CA ILE A 158 14.19 9.78 -7.63
C ILE A 158 15.67 10.11 -7.86
N VAL A 159 15.91 11.31 -8.36
CA VAL A 159 17.25 11.86 -8.50
C VAL A 159 17.72 12.37 -7.14
N MET A 160 18.95 12.02 -6.78
CA MET A 160 19.57 12.32 -5.50
C MET A 160 21.02 12.79 -5.69
N ASN A 161 21.59 13.39 -4.65
CA ASN A 161 22.96 13.88 -4.59
C ASN A 161 23.67 13.31 -3.36
N SER A 162 24.84 12.70 -3.59
CA SER A 162 25.63 12.17 -2.49
C SER A 162 26.18 13.29 -1.58
N PRO A 163 26.20 13.08 -0.26
CA PRO A 163 26.80 14.02 0.69
C PRO A 163 28.26 14.35 0.38
N THR A 164 28.74 15.49 0.91
CA THR A 164 30.14 15.94 0.76
C THR A 164 31.13 15.15 1.61
N VAL A 165 30.65 14.54 2.70
CA VAL A 165 31.50 13.86 3.68
C VAL A 165 31.45 12.35 3.44
N PRO A 166 32.60 11.66 3.37
CA PRO A 166 32.63 10.21 3.29
C PRO A 166 31.96 9.56 4.51
N GLY A 167 31.21 8.49 4.29
CA GLY A 167 30.45 7.81 5.33
C GLY A 167 29.29 6.98 4.79
N ILE A 168 28.62 6.26 5.69
CA ILE A 168 27.42 5.49 5.36
C ILE A 168 26.19 6.31 5.71
N TYR A 169 25.30 6.48 4.75
CA TYR A 169 24.08 7.24 4.86
C TYR A 169 22.88 6.37 4.52
N GLN A 170 21.74 6.69 5.10
CA GLN A 170 20.49 6.01 4.82
C GLN A 170 19.35 7.02 4.60
N SER A 171 18.42 6.64 3.73
CA SER A 171 17.25 7.41 3.39
C SER A 171 16.03 6.51 3.32
N LYS A 172 14.94 6.89 3.99
CA LYS A 172 13.70 6.14 4.03
C LYS A 172 12.59 6.90 3.33
N TRP A 173 12.08 6.33 2.26
CA TRP A 173 11.02 6.88 1.42
C TRP A 173 9.71 6.15 1.64
N ARG A 174 8.61 6.90 1.68
CA ARG A 174 7.25 6.33 1.85
C ARG A 174 6.26 6.97 0.89
N ALA A 175 5.31 6.15 0.42
CA ALA A 175 4.14 6.62 -0.29
C ALA A 175 3.18 7.31 0.70
N CYS A 176 2.54 8.37 0.24
CA CYS A 176 1.66 9.25 1.00
C CYS A 176 0.36 9.49 0.23
N THR A 177 -0.76 9.47 0.95
CA THR A 177 -2.05 9.91 0.42
C THR A 177 -2.05 11.42 0.18
N PRO A 178 -3.03 11.97 -0.56
CA PRO A 178 -3.19 13.42 -0.70
C PRO A 178 -3.36 14.15 0.64
N SER A 179 -3.90 13.46 1.64
CA SER A 179 -4.06 13.94 3.01
C SER A 179 -2.77 13.86 3.85
N GLY A 180 -1.69 13.28 3.31
CA GLY A 180 -0.39 13.16 3.98
C GLY A 180 -0.19 11.89 4.83
N SER A 181 -1.14 10.95 4.80
CA SER A 181 -1.00 9.68 5.52
C SER A 181 -0.08 8.72 4.79
N TYR A 182 0.88 8.12 5.50
CA TYR A 182 1.78 7.11 4.93
C TYR A 182 1.08 5.78 4.67
N PHE A 183 1.43 5.11 3.58
CA PHE A 183 0.89 3.80 3.25
C PHE A 183 1.88 2.88 2.53
N GLY A 184 1.64 1.58 2.60
CA GLY A 184 2.45 0.53 1.99
C GLY A 184 3.86 0.38 2.57
N ASP A 185 4.69 -0.36 1.85
CA ASP A 185 6.05 -0.69 2.24
C ASP A 185 6.98 0.53 2.25
N ALA A 186 8.02 0.50 3.10
CA ALA A 186 9.05 1.52 3.12
C ALA A 186 10.16 1.18 2.12
N MET A 187 10.55 2.17 1.31
CA MET A 187 11.65 2.06 0.37
C MET A 187 12.91 2.63 1.01
N TRP A 188 14.00 1.86 1.03
CA TRP A 188 15.26 2.30 1.61
C TRP A 188 16.30 2.57 0.52
N THR A 189 17.13 3.58 0.77
CA THR A 189 18.39 3.80 0.07
C THR A 189 19.49 3.80 1.11
N ILE A 190 20.49 2.92 0.94
CA ILE A 190 21.73 2.94 1.72
C ILE A 190 22.82 3.36 0.76
N LEU A 191 23.55 4.40 1.13
CA LEU A 191 24.58 5.02 0.31
C LEU A 191 25.90 5.02 1.08
N THR A 192 26.97 4.53 0.46
CA THR A 192 28.33 4.63 1.01
C THR A 192 29.08 5.68 0.23
N VAL A 193 29.32 6.84 0.85
CA VAL A 193 30.16 7.88 0.25
C VAL A 193 31.61 7.56 0.57
N VAL A 194 32.42 7.33 -0.47
CA VAL A 194 33.85 7.05 -0.34
C VAL A 194 34.69 8.32 -0.47
N GLU A 195 35.98 8.24 -0.15
CA GLU A 195 36.90 9.34 -0.46
C GLU A 195 37.01 9.52 -1.98
N GLN A 196 37.19 10.76 -2.44
CA GLN A 196 37.36 11.06 -3.86
C GLN A 196 38.55 10.28 -4.44
N GLY A 197 38.38 9.72 -5.62
CA GLY A 197 39.37 8.89 -6.32
C GLY A 197 39.39 7.42 -5.91
N THR A 198 38.64 7.00 -4.88
CA THR A 198 38.64 5.60 -4.42
C THR A 198 38.07 4.66 -5.47
N ILE A 199 36.99 5.07 -6.15
CA ILE A 199 36.32 4.23 -7.15
C ILE A 199 37.26 3.97 -8.34
N GLU A 200 37.86 5.03 -8.88
CA GLU A 200 38.81 4.94 -9.99
C GLU A 200 40.02 4.06 -9.64
N LEU A 201 40.56 4.20 -8.41
CA LEU A 201 41.66 3.35 -7.93
C LEU A 201 41.24 1.88 -7.83
N THR A 202 40.02 1.58 -7.34
CA THR A 202 39.53 0.20 -7.24
C THR A 202 39.27 -0.44 -8.59
N GLU A 203 38.82 0.33 -9.59
CA GLU A 203 38.68 -0.13 -10.97
C GLU A 203 40.05 -0.40 -11.62
N GLN A 204 41.02 0.51 -11.44
CA GLN A 204 42.38 0.30 -11.95
C GLN A 204 43.07 -0.92 -11.31
N LEU A 205 42.92 -1.10 -9.99
CA LEU A 205 43.48 -2.25 -9.28
C LEU A 205 42.81 -3.57 -9.66
N SER A 206 41.50 -3.59 -9.87
CA SER A 206 40.80 -4.79 -10.34
C SER A 206 41.25 -5.18 -11.75
N HIS A 207 41.42 -4.21 -12.65
CA HIS A 207 41.99 -4.44 -13.98
C HIS A 207 43.44 -4.98 -13.91
N PHE A 208 44.26 -4.46 -12.98
CA PHE A 208 45.61 -4.97 -12.75
C PHE A 208 45.64 -6.38 -12.17
N ASN A 209 44.70 -6.73 -11.31
CA ASN A 209 44.58 -8.06 -10.72
C ASN A 209 44.20 -9.12 -11.78
N GLU A 210 43.47 -8.75 -12.82
CA GLU A 210 43.21 -9.62 -13.98
C GLU A 210 44.48 -9.95 -14.79
N LEU A 211 45.45 -9.03 -14.87
CA LEU A 211 46.74 -9.27 -15.52
C LEU A 211 47.72 -10.09 -14.66
N GLY A 212 47.51 -10.13 -13.34
CA GLY A 212 48.28 -10.92 -12.38
C GLY A 212 47.67 -12.30 -12.05
N ALA A 213 46.47 -12.59 -12.56
CA ALA A 213 45.83 -13.89 -12.37
C ALA A 213 46.60 -14.97 -13.15
N ILE A 214 47.10 -15.98 -12.43
CA ILE A 214 47.60 -17.22 -13.04
C ILE A 214 46.40 -17.83 -13.79
N PRO A 215 46.49 -18.08 -15.12
CA PRO A 215 45.40 -18.74 -15.83
C PRO A 215 45.07 -20.07 -15.15
N PRO A 216 43.79 -20.52 -15.16
CA PRO A 216 43.45 -21.85 -14.64
C PRO A 216 44.39 -22.85 -15.29
N LEU A 217 45.10 -23.63 -14.48
CA LEU A 217 45.96 -24.70 -14.96
C LEU A 217 45.08 -25.70 -15.74
N GLU A 218 44.97 -25.52 -17.06
CA GLU A 218 44.65 -26.61 -17.95
C GLU A 218 45.67 -27.73 -17.68
N PRO A 219 45.24 -28.99 -17.55
CA PRO A 219 46.16 -30.10 -17.32
C PRO A 219 46.94 -30.40 -18.62
N GLN A 220 47.92 -29.55 -18.94
CA GLN A 220 48.89 -29.75 -20.02
C GLN A 220 50.11 -30.46 -19.42
N VAL A 221 49.95 -31.74 -19.07
CA VAL A 221 51.12 -32.62 -18.84
C VAL A 221 51.48 -33.26 -20.17
N THR A 222 52.37 -32.63 -20.92
CA THR A 222 53.15 -33.33 -21.94
C THR A 222 54.63 -32.99 -21.70
N ASN A 223 55.29 -33.86 -20.94
CA ASN A 223 56.72 -33.75 -20.64
C ASN A 223 57.55 -34.14 -21.89
N PRO A 224 58.42 -33.26 -22.40
CA PRO A 224 59.22 -33.50 -23.61
C PRO A 224 60.42 -34.45 -23.43
N PHE A 225 60.48 -35.21 -22.32
CA PHE A 225 61.57 -36.14 -22.00
C PHE A 225 61.17 -37.63 -22.04
N PHE A 226 59.95 -37.96 -22.50
CA PHE A 226 59.57 -39.36 -22.75
C PHE A 226 59.89 -39.76 -24.21
N PRO A 227 60.63 -40.86 -24.45
CA PRO A 227 60.88 -41.35 -25.80
C PRO A 227 59.60 -41.95 -26.39
N PHE A 228 59.25 -41.48 -27.58
CA PHE A 228 58.13 -41.93 -28.41
C PHE A 228 58.14 -43.45 -28.60
N THR A 229 57.04 -44.12 -28.24
CA THR A 229 56.70 -45.44 -28.78
C THR A 229 55.92 -45.27 -30.09
N LEU A 230 56.48 -45.83 -31.16
CA LEU A 230 55.92 -45.85 -32.52
C LEU A 230 54.49 -46.43 -32.57
N PRO A 231 53.53 -45.81 -33.29
CA PRO A 231 52.32 -46.48 -33.73
C PRO A 231 52.65 -47.38 -34.93
N LYS A 232 52.15 -48.63 -34.89
CA LYS A 232 52.21 -49.57 -36.01
C LYS A 232 51.41 -49.03 -37.20
N GLU A 233 52.06 -49.04 -38.35
CA GLU A 233 51.48 -48.89 -39.68
C GLU A 233 50.43 -49.97 -39.92
N ASN A 234 49.22 -49.57 -40.33
CA ASN A 234 48.35 -50.43 -41.11
C ASN A 234 47.92 -49.64 -42.35
N LYS A 235 48.60 -49.97 -43.44
CA LYS A 235 48.28 -49.63 -44.83
C LYS A 235 47.17 -50.56 -45.32
N ASP A 236 46.15 -49.99 -45.96
CA ASP A 236 45.79 -50.24 -47.38
C ASP A 236 44.45 -49.53 -47.67
N SER A 237 44.37 -48.56 -48.60
CA SER A 237 44.04 -48.72 -50.04
C SER A 237 42.83 -49.66 -50.27
N ALA A 238 41.74 -49.36 -50.99
CA ALA A 238 41.51 -48.46 -52.13
C ALA A 238 39.94 -48.34 -52.38
N PRO A 239 39.42 -47.88 -53.54
CA PRO A 239 38.35 -46.86 -53.64
C PRO A 239 36.96 -47.44 -54.03
N PRO A 240 35.92 -46.63 -54.35
CA PRO A 240 34.54 -47.11 -54.46
C PRO A 240 34.22 -47.64 -55.85
N ASP A 241 33.44 -48.72 -55.94
CA ASP A 241 32.74 -49.11 -57.16
C ASP A 241 31.60 -50.09 -56.86
N GLY A 242 30.49 -49.97 -57.59
CA GLY A 242 29.51 -51.06 -57.76
C GLY A 242 28.12 -50.85 -57.18
N MET A 243 27.24 -50.26 -58.01
CA MET A 243 25.78 -50.38 -57.98
C MET A 243 25.27 -51.83 -57.86
N CYS A 244 24.19 -52.03 -57.09
CA CYS A 244 22.88 -52.57 -57.51
C CYS A 244 22.03 -52.87 -56.27
#